data_AF-A0A918N2V5-F1
#
_entry.id   AF-A0A918N2V5-F1
#
_cell.length_a   1.000
_cell.length_b   1.000
_cell.length_c   1.000
_cell.angle_alpha   90.00
_cell.angle_beta   90.00
_cell.angle_gamma   90.00
#
_symmetry.space_group_name_H-M   'P 1'
#
loop_
_entity.id
_entity.type
_entity.pdbx_description
1 polymer ?
#
loop_
_entity_poly.entity_id
_entity_poly.type
_entity_poly.pdbx_seq_one_letter_code
_entity_poly.pdbx_strand_id
1 'polypeptide(L)'
;MITHKDKIIQNLFKQVNGMDKIEVYDILLKIETMLRDFKSPIQYEEIKKQIENISIKTNISAADRYGYCYLHDHCQYMKVYKIKTLLPNFLGGEYLYFITPWQLKLMEYNRDNLQITFAESHLEAIALDFLKKHPPKSKNPVTDRLRLLELLDQIDSD
;
A
#
# COMPACT_ATOMS: atom_id res chain seq x y z
N MET A 1 -48.23 -3.59 0.60
CA MET A 1 -47.85 -2.20 0.27
C MET A 1 -46.34 -2.10 0.43
N ILE A 2 -45.59 -1.77 -0.62
CA ILE A 2 -44.12 -1.71 -0.56
C ILE A 2 -43.73 -0.50 0.30
N THR A 3 -42.99 -0.71 1.37
CA THR A 3 -42.57 0.38 2.26
C THR A 3 -41.48 1.23 1.62
N HIS A 4 -41.25 2.44 2.14
CA HIS A 4 -40.13 3.28 1.70
C HIS A 4 -38.77 2.56 1.86
N LYS A 5 -38.61 1.77 2.93
CA LYS A 5 -37.40 0.96 3.15
C LYS A 5 -37.24 -0.13 2.09
N ASP A 6 -38.32 -0.81 1.72
CA ASP A 6 -38.28 -1.84 0.68
C ASP A 6 -37.88 -1.27 -0.68
N LYS A 7 -38.32 -0.04 -1.02
CA LYS A 7 -37.89 0.65 -2.24
C LYS A 7 -36.38 0.95 -2.24
N ILE A 8 -35.82 1.36 -1.10
CA ILE A 8 -34.37 1.59 -0.97
C ILE A 8 -33.61 0.27 -1.17
N ILE A 9 -34.05 -0.80 -0.52
CA ILE A 9 -33.44 -2.12 -0.64
C ILE A 9 -33.48 -2.60 -2.09
N GLN A 10 -34.61 -2.49 -2.78
CA GLN A 10 -34.72 -2.84 -4.19
C GLN A 10 -33.77 -2.04 -5.08
N ASN A 11 -33.59 -0.74 -4.81
CA ASN A 11 -32.64 0.08 -5.55
C ASN A 11 -31.19 -0.33 -5.30
N LEU A 12 -30.83 -0.77 -4.08
CA LEU A 12 -29.51 -1.32 -3.78
C LEU A 12 -29.27 -2.65 -4.52
N PHE A 13 -30.24 -3.57 -4.50
CA PHE A 13 -30.13 -4.84 -5.22
C PHE A 13 -30.06 -4.68 -6.74
N LYS A 14 -30.65 -3.62 -7.30
CA LYS A 14 -30.46 -3.27 -8.72
C LYS A 14 -29.01 -2.93 -9.07
N GLN A 15 -28.25 -2.33 -8.15
CA GLN A 15 -26.84 -1.94 -8.41
C GLN A 15 -25.90 -3.15 -8.45
N VAL A 16 -26.24 -4.22 -7.74
CA VAL A 16 -25.42 -5.46 -7.66
C VAL A 16 -25.98 -6.59 -8.52
N ASN A 17 -26.96 -6.29 -9.38
CA ASN A 17 -27.59 -7.30 -10.23
C ASN A 17 -26.55 -7.88 -11.21
N GLY A 18 -26.33 -9.19 -11.13
CA GLY A 18 -25.34 -9.91 -11.94
C GLY A 18 -23.96 -10.08 -11.30
N MET A 19 -23.74 -9.57 -10.08
CA MET A 19 -22.53 -9.83 -9.30
C MET A 19 -22.61 -11.18 -8.58
N ASP A 20 -21.44 -11.78 -8.33
CA ASP A 20 -21.35 -12.98 -7.51
C ASP A 20 -21.62 -12.66 -6.04
N LYS A 21 -22.22 -13.61 -5.30
CA LYS A 21 -22.57 -13.40 -3.89
C LYS A 21 -21.37 -12.95 -3.05
N ILE A 22 -20.19 -13.48 -3.33
CA ILE A 22 -18.95 -13.14 -2.62
C ILE A 22 -18.59 -11.67 -2.84
N GLU A 23 -18.67 -11.17 -4.07
CA GLU A 23 -18.41 -9.77 -4.39
C GLU A 23 -19.41 -8.84 -3.69
N VAL A 24 -20.68 -9.25 -3.63
CA VAL A 24 -21.71 -8.50 -2.91
C VAL A 24 -21.41 -8.46 -1.41
N TYR A 25 -20.96 -9.56 -0.81
CA TYR A 25 -20.56 -9.58 0.60
C TYR A 25 -19.35 -8.68 0.87
N ASP A 26 -18.37 -8.67 -0.03
CA ASP A 26 -17.20 -7.78 0.10
C ASP A 26 -17.60 -6.30 0.04
N ILE A 27 -18.52 -5.93 -0.86
CA ILE A 27 -19.06 -4.56 -0.95
C ILE A 27 -19.80 -4.20 0.35
N LEU A 28 -20.63 -5.10 0.87
CA LEU A 28 -21.36 -4.89 2.11
C LEU A 28 -20.42 -4.70 3.31
N LEU A 29 -19.38 -5.53 3.43
CA LEU A 29 -18.37 -5.41 4.47
C LEU A 29 -17.62 -4.08 4.38
N LYS A 30 -17.30 -3.63 3.16
CA LYS A 30 -16.67 -2.34 2.93
C LYS A 30 -17.58 -1.18 3.34
N ILE A 31 -18.87 -1.26 3.02
CA ILE A 31 -19.87 -0.28 3.46
C ILE A 31 -19.96 -0.27 4.99
N GLU A 32 -20.05 -1.44 5.64
CA GLU A 32 -20.12 -1.55 7.10
C GLU A 32 -18.90 -0.90 7.77
N THR A 33 -17.71 -1.19 7.26
CA THR A 33 -16.45 -0.61 7.75
C THR A 33 -16.47 0.90 7.62
N MET A 34 -16.90 1.43 6.48
CA MET A 34 -17.03 2.89 6.28
C MET A 34 -18.03 3.50 7.26
N LEU A 35 -19.22 2.90 7.40
CA LEU A 35 -20.27 3.40 8.29
C LEU A 35 -19.84 3.47 9.75
N ARG A 36 -18.90 2.64 10.18
CA ARG A 36 -18.31 2.70 11.53
C ARG A 36 -17.56 4.01 11.78
N ASP A 37 -16.92 4.55 10.75
CA ASP A 37 -16.05 5.73 10.85
C ASP A 37 -16.81 7.05 10.61
N PHE A 38 -17.98 7.00 9.97
CA PHE A 38 -18.78 8.19 9.67
C PHE A 38 -19.70 8.60 10.82
N LYS A 39 -19.85 9.92 10.99
CA LYS A 39 -20.85 10.49 11.88
C LYS A 39 -22.22 10.41 11.24
N SER A 40 -23.24 10.22 12.07
CA SER A 40 -24.64 10.34 11.65
C SER A 40 -25.07 11.82 11.66
N PRO A 41 -25.86 12.28 10.67
CA PRO A 41 -26.34 11.55 9.50
C PRO A 41 -25.27 11.39 8.42
N ILE A 42 -25.37 10.30 7.65
CA ILE A 42 -24.45 10.02 6.56
C ILE A 42 -24.54 11.11 5.49
N GLN A 43 -23.41 11.70 5.13
CA GLN A 43 -23.30 12.65 4.03
C GLN A 43 -22.58 12.03 2.84
N TYR A 44 -23.28 11.93 1.70
CA TYR A 44 -22.73 11.32 0.49
C TYR A 44 -21.41 11.98 0.03
N GLU A 45 -21.31 13.31 0.10
CA GLU A 45 -20.09 14.03 -0.30
C GLU A 45 -18.88 13.70 0.58
N GLU A 46 -19.08 13.38 1.86
CA GLU A 46 -18.00 12.94 2.74
C GLU A 46 -17.54 11.52 2.41
N ILE A 47 -18.49 10.62 2.14
CA ILE A 47 -18.22 9.25 1.67
C ILE A 47 -17.50 9.28 0.33
N LYS A 48 -17.99 10.05 -0.63
CA LYS A 48 -17.41 10.19 -1.96
C LYS A 48 -15.97 10.67 -1.87
N LYS A 49 -15.72 11.76 -1.12
CA LYS A 49 -14.35 12.25 -0.86
C LYS A 49 -13.48 11.20 -0.20
N GLN A 50 -14.01 10.41 0.74
CA GLN A 50 -13.24 9.32 1.33
C GLN A 50 -12.98 8.19 0.35
N ILE A 51 -13.93 7.76 -0.48
CA ILE A 51 -13.71 6.72 -1.48
C ILE A 51 -12.67 7.18 -2.51
N GLU A 52 -12.74 8.44 -2.94
CA GLU A 52 -11.73 9.07 -3.80
C GLU A 52 -10.37 9.11 -3.07
N ASN A 53 -10.34 9.58 -1.82
CA ASN A 53 -9.13 9.59 -1.00
C ASN A 53 -8.60 8.18 -0.68
N ILE A 54 -9.44 7.17 -0.54
CA ILE A 54 -9.09 5.77 -0.25
C ILE A 54 -8.60 5.11 -1.52
N SER A 55 -9.23 5.34 -2.68
CA SER A 55 -8.71 4.88 -3.97
C SER A 55 -7.37 5.53 -4.32
N ILE A 56 -7.12 6.74 -3.81
CA ILE A 56 -5.83 7.41 -3.85
C ILE A 56 -4.88 6.84 -2.77
N LYS A 57 -5.36 6.50 -1.57
CA LYS A 57 -4.57 6.01 -0.42
C LYS A 57 -4.29 4.50 -0.40
N THR A 58 -5.07 3.64 -1.05
CA THR A 58 -4.72 2.22 -1.24
C THR A 58 -3.54 2.04 -2.18
N ASN A 59 -3.20 3.09 -2.95
CA ASN A 59 -1.94 3.19 -3.67
C ASN A 59 -0.84 3.95 -2.87
N ILE A 60 -1.20 4.70 -1.83
CA ILE A 60 -0.32 5.63 -1.11
C ILE A 60 -0.82 5.81 0.34
N SER A 61 -0.58 4.86 1.23
CA SER A 61 -0.66 5.14 2.66
C SER A 61 0.70 5.67 3.13
N ALA A 62 0.70 6.95 3.49
CA ALA A 62 1.77 7.71 4.17
C ALA A 62 2.93 8.27 3.31
N ALA A 63 2.63 9.26 2.46
CA ALA A 63 3.55 10.39 2.30
C ALA A 63 2.81 11.63 2.81
N ASP A 64 3.12 12.07 4.01
CA ASP A 64 2.47 13.24 4.60
C ASP A 64 2.59 14.46 3.68
N ARG A 65 1.43 14.89 3.18
CA ARG A 65 1.04 16.22 2.69
C ARG A 65 1.85 16.91 1.58
N TYR A 66 2.96 16.39 1.07
CA TYR A 66 3.82 17.21 0.19
C TYR A 66 4.50 16.50 -1.00
N GLY A 67 4.03 15.36 -1.50
CA GLY A 67 4.73 14.69 -2.62
C GLY A 67 3.98 13.64 -3.43
N TYR A 68 4.57 13.27 -4.57
CA TYR A 68 4.15 12.13 -5.40
C TYR A 68 4.89 10.86 -4.96
N CYS A 69 4.15 9.75 -4.83
CA CYS A 69 4.69 8.43 -4.53
C CYS A 69 4.50 7.52 -5.75
N TYR A 70 5.54 6.84 -6.19
CA TYR A 70 5.48 5.85 -7.26
C TYR A 70 6.25 4.60 -6.88
N LEU A 71 5.74 3.43 -7.29
CA LEU A 71 6.44 2.16 -7.11
C LEU A 71 7.76 2.22 -7.88
N HIS A 72 8.85 1.99 -7.17
CA HIS A 72 10.21 2.07 -7.71
C HIS A 72 10.72 0.68 -8.11
N ASP A 73 10.55 -0.31 -7.26
CA ASP A 73 10.98 -1.69 -7.47
C ASP A 73 10.19 -2.60 -6.51
N HIS A 74 10.12 -3.90 -6.80
CA HIS A 74 9.39 -4.86 -5.96
C HIS A 74 9.95 -6.28 -6.10
N CYS A 75 9.73 -7.07 -5.05
CA CYS A 75 9.88 -8.53 -5.01
C CYS A 75 8.68 -9.11 -4.22
N GLN A 76 8.59 -10.42 -4.10
CA GLN A 76 7.51 -11.06 -3.32
C GLN A 76 7.50 -10.64 -1.84
N TYR A 77 8.67 -10.32 -1.30
CA TYR A 77 8.89 -10.00 0.10
C TYR A 77 8.75 -8.51 0.45
N MET A 78 8.83 -7.62 -0.55
CA MET A 78 8.93 -6.19 -0.30
C MET A 78 8.59 -5.36 -1.54
N LYS A 79 7.87 -4.26 -1.33
CA LYS A 79 7.64 -3.22 -2.34
C LYS A 79 8.39 -1.96 -1.92
N VAL A 80 9.16 -1.39 -2.84
CA VAL A 80 9.92 -0.15 -2.64
C VAL A 80 9.29 0.96 -3.46
N TYR A 81 9.06 2.09 -2.80
CA TYR A 81 8.44 3.28 -3.35
C TYR A 81 9.44 4.42 -3.35
N LYS A 82 9.27 5.33 -4.32
CA LYS A 82 10.02 6.58 -4.40
C LYS A 82 9.07 7.74 -4.17
N ILE A 83 9.42 8.58 -3.20
CA ILE A 83 8.63 9.74 -2.80
C ILE A 83 9.39 11.00 -3.20
N LYS A 84 8.75 11.83 -4.03
CA LYS A 84 9.27 13.12 -4.47
C LYS A 84 8.46 14.24 -3.85
N THR A 85 9.11 15.08 -3.04
CA THR A 85 8.47 16.24 -2.42
C THR A 85 8.31 17.41 -3.41
N LEU A 86 7.25 18.21 -3.23
CA LEU A 86 6.86 19.37 -4.05
C LEU A 86 7.46 20.70 -3.56
N LEU A 87 8.33 20.67 -2.55
CA LEU A 87 9.00 21.87 -2.01
C LEU A 87 10.13 22.34 -2.95
N PRO A 88 10.46 23.65 -3.01
CA PRO A 88 11.39 24.18 -3.98
C PRO A 88 12.77 23.51 -3.89
N ASN A 89 13.24 23.09 -5.06
CA ASN A 89 14.33 22.15 -5.39
C ASN A 89 15.75 22.44 -4.85
N PHE A 90 15.94 23.23 -3.80
CA PHE A 90 17.30 23.48 -3.28
C PHE A 90 17.85 22.38 -2.36
N LEU A 91 17.01 21.45 -1.89
CA LEU A 91 17.40 20.28 -1.08
C LEU A 91 16.67 19.00 -1.52
N GLY A 92 16.13 18.97 -2.75
CA GLY A 92 15.24 17.94 -3.25
C GLY A 92 15.87 16.55 -3.31
N GLY A 93 15.84 15.83 -2.19
CA GLY A 93 16.20 14.44 -2.10
C GLY A 93 15.07 13.56 -2.65
N GLU A 94 15.43 12.59 -3.48
CA GLU A 94 14.53 11.48 -3.78
C GLU A 94 14.65 10.46 -2.64
N TYR A 95 13.57 10.27 -1.90
CA TYR A 95 13.57 9.34 -0.76
C TYR A 95 12.94 8.02 -1.18
N LEU A 96 13.62 6.93 -0.83
CA LEU A 96 13.10 5.59 -1.01
C LEU A 96 12.46 5.13 0.29
N TYR A 97 11.30 4.50 0.18
CA TYR A 97 10.55 3.91 1.27
C TYR A 97 10.16 2.50 0.91
N PHE A 98 9.87 1.65 1.87
CA PHE A 98 9.44 0.28 1.62
C PHE A 98 8.34 -0.17 2.58
N ILE A 99 7.66 -1.22 2.15
CA ILE A 99 6.65 -1.94 2.90
C ILE A 99 6.81 -3.43 2.63
N THR A 100 6.57 -4.28 3.63
CA THR A 100 6.57 -5.73 3.48
C THR A 100 5.14 -6.27 3.68
N PRO A 101 4.82 -7.47 3.16
CA PRO A 101 3.49 -8.07 3.34
C PRO A 101 3.09 -8.24 4.82
N TRP A 102 4.07 -8.50 5.70
CA TRP A 102 3.85 -8.70 7.14
C TRP A 102 3.92 -7.41 7.96
N GLN A 103 4.51 -6.34 7.42
CA GLN A 103 4.61 -5.05 8.08
C GLN A 103 3.94 -3.99 7.20
N LEU A 104 2.65 -3.75 7.43
CA LEU A 104 1.83 -2.77 6.69
C LEU A 104 2.17 -1.30 7.03
N LYS A 105 3.38 -1.03 7.53
CA LYS A 105 3.88 0.31 7.86
C LYS A 105 4.96 0.70 6.86
N LEU A 106 4.77 1.86 6.22
CA LEU A 106 5.79 2.42 5.34
C LEU A 106 7.01 2.89 6.17
N MET A 107 8.20 2.42 5.79
CA MET A 107 9.46 2.75 6.45
C MET A 107 10.45 3.31 5.45
N GLU A 108 11.34 4.20 5.89
CA GLU A 108 12.40 4.71 5.01
C GLU A 108 13.34 3.57 4.63
N TYR A 109 13.70 3.46 3.35
CA TYR A 109 14.60 2.46 2.82
C TYR A 109 16.06 2.80 3.17
N ASN A 110 16.40 2.52 4.41
CA ASN A 110 17.72 2.69 5.01
C ASN A 110 18.16 1.40 5.71
N ARG A 111 19.43 1.32 6.11
CA ARG A 111 20.04 0.11 6.67
C ARG A 111 19.34 -0.32 7.96
N ASP A 112 19.10 0.61 8.86
CA ASP A 112 18.58 0.33 10.20
C ASP A 112 17.15 -0.21 10.12
N ASN A 113 16.32 0.42 9.29
CA ASN A 113 14.94 -0.03 9.06
C ASN A 113 14.89 -1.40 8.39
N LEU A 114 15.74 -1.66 7.39
CA LEU A 114 15.81 -2.99 6.76
C LEU A 114 16.25 -4.06 7.78
N GLN A 115 17.24 -3.75 8.60
CA GLN A 115 17.71 -4.68 9.64
C GLN A 115 16.60 -4.99 10.65
N ILE A 116 15.86 -3.97 11.11
CA ILE A 116 14.75 -4.16 12.04
C ILE A 116 13.61 -4.96 11.38
N THR A 117 13.26 -4.67 10.13
CA THR A 117 12.15 -5.35 9.44
C THR A 117 12.45 -6.82 9.15
N PHE A 118 13.70 -7.17 8.85
CA PHE A 118 14.10 -8.56 8.62
C PHE A 118 14.54 -9.30 9.88
N ALA A 119 14.67 -8.61 11.02
CA ALA A 119 14.96 -9.25 12.30
C ALA A 119 13.89 -10.30 12.63
N GLU A 120 14.31 -11.45 13.15
CA GLU A 120 13.44 -12.57 13.53
C GLU A 120 12.65 -13.19 12.36
N SER A 121 12.96 -12.80 11.11
CA SER A 121 12.39 -13.41 9.90
C SER A 121 13.28 -14.53 9.36
N HIS A 122 12.71 -15.43 8.55
CA HIS A 122 13.49 -16.45 7.84
C HIS A 122 14.53 -15.86 6.86
N LEU A 123 14.39 -14.58 6.51
CA LEU A 123 15.30 -13.85 5.63
C LEU A 123 16.40 -13.09 6.39
N GLU A 124 16.41 -13.13 7.73
CA GLU A 124 17.32 -12.32 8.55
C GLU A 124 18.78 -12.52 8.17
N ALA A 125 19.22 -13.78 8.08
CA ALA A 125 20.62 -14.10 7.77
C ALA A 125 21.05 -13.54 6.40
N ILE A 126 20.17 -13.62 5.40
CA ILE A 126 20.43 -13.18 4.02
C ILE A 126 20.45 -11.64 3.96
N ALA A 127 19.44 -11.00 4.56
CA ALA A 127 19.38 -9.54 4.63
C ALA A 127 20.59 -8.96 5.39
N LEU A 128 20.99 -9.57 6.51
CA LEU A 128 22.16 -9.13 7.27
C LEU A 128 23.48 -9.31 6.50
N ASP A 129 23.68 -10.45 5.83
CA ASP A 129 24.87 -10.68 5.01
C ASP A 129 24.95 -9.67 3.84
N PHE A 130 23.84 -9.42 3.16
CA PHE A 130 23.75 -8.41 2.11
C PHE A 130 24.11 -7.01 2.66
N LEU A 131 23.47 -6.60 3.76
CA LEU A 131 23.69 -5.27 4.33
C LEU A 131 25.15 -5.10 4.78
N LYS A 132 25.84 -6.15 5.25
CA LYS A 132 27.28 -6.06 5.57
C LYS A 132 28.15 -5.76 4.35
N LYS A 133 27.81 -6.31 3.19
CA LYS A 133 28.63 -6.25 1.97
C LYS A 133 28.27 -5.08 1.04
N HIS A 134 27.02 -4.61 1.10
CA HIS A 134 26.50 -3.65 0.14
C HIS A 134 25.70 -2.52 0.81
N PRO A 135 25.69 -1.31 0.23
CA PRO A 135 24.78 -0.28 0.67
C PRO A 135 23.33 -0.64 0.30
N PRO A 136 22.32 -0.27 1.12
CA PRO A 136 20.91 -0.59 0.88
C PRO A 136 20.42 -0.21 -0.52
N LYS A 137 20.79 0.99 -0.96
CA LYS A 137 20.39 1.60 -2.24
C LYS A 137 21.29 1.16 -3.41
N SER A 138 22.11 0.13 -3.24
CA SER A 138 22.93 -0.39 -4.34
C SER A 138 22.06 -0.98 -5.44
N LYS A 139 22.39 -0.60 -6.68
CA LYS A 139 21.71 -1.08 -7.88
C LYS A 139 22.58 -2.03 -8.68
N ASN A 140 21.95 -2.94 -9.40
CA ASN A 140 22.59 -3.72 -10.43
C ASN A 140 22.72 -2.85 -11.69
N PRO A 141 23.93 -2.67 -12.24
CA PRO A 141 24.14 -1.78 -13.39
C PRO A 141 23.50 -2.30 -14.68
N VAL A 142 23.16 -3.59 -14.76
CA VAL A 142 22.57 -4.22 -15.96
C VAL A 142 21.05 -4.11 -15.94
N THR A 143 20.41 -4.35 -14.79
CA THR A 143 18.95 -4.40 -14.66
C THR A 143 18.35 -3.11 -14.10
N ASP A 144 19.17 -2.20 -13.57
CA ASP A 144 18.79 -0.99 -12.81
C ASP A 144 17.95 -1.26 -11.54
N ARG A 145 17.81 -2.53 -11.14
CA ARG A 145 17.08 -2.96 -9.94
C ARG A 145 17.91 -2.83 -8.68
N LEU A 146 17.23 -2.73 -7.54
CA LEU A 146 17.87 -2.79 -6.23
C LEU A 146 18.41 -4.20 -5.98
N ARG A 147 19.70 -4.32 -5.71
CA ARG A 147 20.37 -5.64 -5.57
C ARG A 147 19.78 -6.50 -4.47
N LEU A 148 19.26 -5.88 -3.40
CA LEU A 148 18.59 -6.61 -2.33
C LEU A 148 17.34 -7.31 -2.84
N LEU A 149 16.54 -6.65 -3.67
CA LEU A 149 15.29 -7.21 -4.20
C LEU A 149 15.60 -8.34 -5.18
N GLU A 150 16.64 -8.19 -6.00
CA GLU A 150 17.10 -9.27 -6.89
C GLU A 150 17.59 -10.48 -6.11
N LEU A 151 18.32 -10.27 -5.01
CA LEU A 151 18.76 -11.35 -4.13
C LEU A 151 17.56 -12.07 -3.50
N LEU A 152 16.54 -11.32 -3.08
CA LEU A 152 15.34 -11.88 -2.47
C LEU A 152 14.47 -12.66 -3.47
N ASP A 153 14.38 -12.22 -4.74
CA ASP A 153 13.67 -12.95 -5.80
C ASP A 153 14.31 -14.32 -6.10
N GLN A 154 15.61 -14.48 -5.87
CA GLN A 154 16.33 -15.74 -6.10
C GLN A 154 16.07 -16.81 -5.03
N ILE A 155 15.48 -16.44 -3.88
CA ILE A 155 15.27 -17.35 -2.75
C ILE A 155 14.08 -18.29 -3.01
N ASP A 156 13.07 -17.84 -3.76
CA ASP A 156 11.86 -18.60 -4.10
C ASP A 156 11.83 -19.07 -5.57
N SER A 157 12.97 -19.45 -6.13
CA SER A 157 13.01 -20.05 -7.47
C SER A 157 12.70 -21.56 -7.51
N ASP A 158 12.13 -22.12 -6.43
CA ASP A 158 11.70 -23.52 -6.31
C ASP A 158 10.17 -23.66 -6.14
#